data_AF-A0A1V6NVY0-F1
#
_entry.id   AF-A0A1V6NVY0-F1
#
_cell.length_a   1.000
_cell.length_b   1.000
_cell.length_c   1.000
_cell.angle_alpha   90.00
_cell.angle_beta   90.00
_cell.angle_gamma   90.00
#
_symmetry.space_group_name_H-M   'P 1'
#
loop_
_entity.id
_entity.type
_entity.pdbx_description
1 polymer ?
#
loop_
_entity_poly.entity_id
_entity_poly.type
_entity_poly.pdbx_seq_one_letter_code
_entity_poly.pdbx_strand_id
1 'polypeptide(L)'
;MSLSSVKLTLLQKLDILPAVASILLAGFYALLTGLWRTERQAKTLFLHFGYAMMRKATARLSPLQLQYLSPTSDKMYERYAKNSRIQPQTVELGYGALGHWVGDRNATNVLVWFHGGGFSLPANMAYFKFYSHVVRDLERAGKSIAIFSLTYTLAPGATYPTQLKQAIAAVRYILSQPDRDPATVFLGGDSAGGNLVGGVLSHAAHPHPQIEPLSLGGNFGGAAMIAPWTLMDTEFPDEAYHGGDIITQAVAQPWASAYLGTATRDNYTDLSKAPTDWYESFPVNQVLITGGGNEILLPIIQDFAEKFKKGFPNVELLIGHRECHVAPIYNLELGDNTETEQGKKVKSWLTELAR
;
A
#
# COMPACT_ATOMS: atom_id res chain seq x y z
N MET A 1 18.20 -14.12 -6.60
CA MET A 1 18.20 -14.98 -5.38
C MET A 1 16.77 -15.10 -4.87
N SER A 2 16.25 -16.30 -4.59
CA SER A 2 14.91 -16.49 -4.03
C SER A 2 14.84 -15.82 -2.65
N LEU A 3 13.97 -14.81 -2.49
CA LEU A 3 13.52 -14.34 -1.18
C LEU A 3 13.08 -15.58 -0.37
N SER A 4 13.62 -15.71 0.84
CA SER A 4 13.58 -16.95 1.63
C SER A 4 12.16 -17.52 1.77
N SER A 5 12.00 -18.83 1.58
CA SER A 5 10.73 -19.50 1.87
C SER A 5 10.41 -19.38 3.36
N VAL A 6 9.23 -18.88 3.68
CA VAL A 6 8.75 -18.75 5.07
C VAL A 6 8.73 -20.12 5.73
N LYS A 7 9.43 -20.26 6.86
CA LYS A 7 9.47 -21.50 7.63
C LYS A 7 8.52 -21.40 8.83
N LEU A 8 7.46 -22.20 8.81
CA LEU A 8 6.54 -22.36 9.94
C LEU A 8 6.90 -23.58 10.79
N THR A 9 6.71 -23.47 12.11
CA THR A 9 6.76 -24.62 13.02
C THR A 9 5.61 -25.60 12.75
N LEU A 10 5.71 -26.84 13.23
CA LEU A 10 4.63 -27.82 13.08
C LEU A 10 3.31 -27.32 13.69
N LEU A 11 3.37 -26.70 14.88
CA LEU A 11 2.21 -26.14 15.56
C LEU A 11 1.57 -25.01 14.74
N GLN A 12 2.37 -24.11 14.18
CA GLN A 12 1.86 -23.04 13.31
C GLN A 12 1.18 -23.57 12.05
N LYS A 13 1.70 -24.67 11.47
CA LYS A 13 1.07 -25.35 10.33
C LYS A 13 -0.26 -26.01 10.72
N LEU A 14 -0.30 -26.70 11.86
CA LEU A 14 -1.53 -27.34 12.34
C LEU A 14 -2.61 -26.30 12.68
N ASP A 15 -2.21 -25.13 13.20
CA ASP A 15 -3.12 -24.02 13.51
C ASP A 15 -3.81 -23.40 12.28
N ILE A 16 -3.27 -23.60 11.07
CA ILE A 16 -3.91 -23.12 9.83
C ILE A 16 -5.28 -23.79 9.61
N LEU A 17 -5.44 -25.07 9.98
CA LEU A 17 -6.70 -25.80 9.75
C LEU A 17 -7.90 -25.19 10.49
N PRO A 18 -7.88 -25.01 11.83
CA PRO A 18 -8.97 -24.35 12.53
C PRO A 18 -9.11 -22.87 12.12
N ALA A 19 -8.03 -22.21 11.72
CA ALA A 19 -8.10 -20.85 11.19
C ALA A 19 -8.92 -20.78 9.89
N VAL A 20 -8.64 -21.66 8.90
CA VAL A 20 -9.41 -21.76 7.65
C VAL A 20 -10.88 -22.06 7.93
N ALA A 21 -11.19 -22.99 8.83
CA ALA A 21 -12.57 -23.27 9.22
C ALA A 21 -13.27 -22.02 9.79
N SER A 22 -12.58 -21.24 10.62
CA SER A 22 -13.13 -20.00 11.18
C SER A 22 -13.35 -18.90 10.13
N ILE A 23 -12.52 -18.84 9.08
CA ILE A 23 -12.67 -17.90 7.95
C ILE A 23 -13.90 -18.26 7.12
N LEU A 24 -14.08 -19.55 6.82
CA LEU A 24 -15.27 -20.04 6.10
C LEU A 24 -16.55 -19.78 6.91
N LEU A 25 -16.52 -20.02 8.21
CA LEU A 25 -17.64 -19.72 9.10
C LEU A 25 -17.99 -18.23 9.12
N ALA A 26 -16.98 -17.35 9.14
CA ALA A 26 -17.20 -15.90 9.07
C ALA A 26 -17.83 -15.48 7.73
N GLY A 27 -17.41 -16.09 6.62
CA GLY A 27 -18.04 -15.89 5.31
C GLY A 27 -19.50 -16.35 5.31
N PHE A 28 -19.79 -17.56 5.82
CA PHE A 28 -21.16 -18.06 5.91
C PHE A 28 -22.05 -17.17 6.77
N TYR A 29 -21.56 -16.75 7.94
CA TYR A 29 -22.26 -15.80 8.80
C TYR A 29 -22.54 -14.47 8.08
N ALA A 30 -21.57 -13.94 7.34
CA ALA A 30 -21.73 -12.72 6.56
C ALA A 30 -22.76 -12.84 5.42
N LEU A 31 -22.91 -14.04 4.82
CA LEU A 31 -24.00 -14.27 3.85
C LEU A 31 -25.37 -14.17 4.51
N LEU A 32 -25.53 -14.75 5.71
CA LEU A 32 -26.77 -14.70 6.47
C LEU A 32 -27.09 -13.28 6.92
N THR A 33 -26.17 -12.61 7.61
CA THR A 33 -26.39 -11.23 8.10
C THR A 33 -26.41 -10.21 6.96
N GLY A 34 -25.85 -10.57 5.81
CA GLY A 34 -25.74 -9.73 4.63
C GLY A 34 -27.09 -9.21 4.11
N LEU A 35 -28.17 -9.94 4.34
CA LEU A 35 -29.51 -9.52 3.90
C LEU A 35 -30.03 -8.28 4.66
N TRP A 36 -29.45 -7.97 5.82
CA TRP A 36 -29.80 -6.82 6.66
C TRP A 36 -28.65 -5.79 6.78
N ARG A 37 -27.75 -5.73 5.78
CA ARG A 37 -26.69 -4.72 5.74
C ARG A 37 -27.26 -3.31 5.77
N THR A 38 -26.54 -2.43 6.45
CA THR A 38 -26.75 -0.98 6.46
C THR A 38 -25.65 -0.30 5.64
N GLU A 39 -25.66 1.03 5.63
CA GLU A 39 -24.63 1.83 4.94
C GLU A 39 -23.24 1.66 5.55
N ARG A 40 -23.16 1.27 6.84
CA ARG A 40 -21.89 0.97 7.52
C ARG A 40 -21.17 -0.26 6.96
N GLN A 41 -21.86 -1.08 6.15
CA GLN A 41 -21.27 -2.23 5.47
C GLN A 41 -21.06 -1.97 3.97
N ALA A 42 -20.29 -2.86 3.34
CA ALA A 42 -19.97 -2.84 1.92
C ALA A 42 -21.21 -2.67 1.03
N LYS A 43 -21.02 -1.99 -0.12
CA LYS A 43 -22.07 -1.67 -1.10
C LYS A 43 -22.84 -2.90 -1.58
N THR A 44 -22.16 -4.03 -1.78
CA THR A 44 -22.74 -5.26 -2.34
C THR A 44 -22.64 -6.45 -1.38
N LEU A 45 -23.50 -7.46 -1.57
CA LEU A 45 -23.42 -8.73 -0.82
C LEU A 45 -22.12 -9.47 -1.09
N PHE A 46 -21.65 -9.42 -2.33
CA PHE A 46 -20.40 -10.02 -2.74
C PHE A 46 -19.21 -9.44 -1.97
N LEU A 47 -19.08 -8.11 -1.94
CA LEU A 47 -18.01 -7.44 -1.20
C LEU A 47 -18.14 -7.67 0.30
N HIS A 48 -19.36 -7.64 0.86
CA HIS A 48 -19.55 -7.89 2.29
C HIS A 48 -19.07 -9.28 2.71
N PHE A 49 -19.37 -10.30 1.91
CA PHE A 49 -18.89 -11.66 2.10
C PHE A 49 -17.36 -11.72 2.02
N GLY A 50 -16.77 -11.17 0.96
CA GLY A 50 -15.32 -11.16 0.76
C GLY A 50 -14.57 -10.41 1.86
N TYR A 51 -15.06 -9.23 2.25
CA TYR A 51 -14.49 -8.44 3.34
C TYR A 51 -14.54 -9.18 4.66
N ALA A 52 -15.64 -9.88 4.98
CA ALA A 52 -15.73 -10.66 6.21
C ALA A 52 -14.69 -11.80 6.25
N MET A 53 -14.44 -12.48 5.13
CA MET A 53 -13.41 -13.50 5.04
C MET A 53 -12.01 -12.91 5.19
N MET A 54 -11.69 -11.83 4.48
CA MET A 54 -10.39 -11.14 4.58
C MET A 54 -10.13 -10.63 5.99
N ARG A 55 -11.13 -9.97 6.58
CA ARG A 55 -11.10 -9.47 7.95
C ARG A 55 -10.88 -10.57 8.97
N LYS A 56 -11.53 -11.72 8.78
CA LYS A 56 -11.31 -12.88 9.64
C LYS A 56 -9.91 -13.47 9.45
N ALA A 57 -9.42 -13.54 8.21
CA ALA A 57 -8.10 -14.08 7.90
C ALA A 57 -6.99 -13.24 8.54
N THR A 58 -7.03 -11.91 8.37
CA THR A 58 -6.03 -10.98 8.91
C THR A 58 -6.08 -10.91 10.44
N ALA A 59 -7.25 -11.08 11.06
CA ALA A 59 -7.38 -11.12 12.52
C ALA A 59 -6.99 -12.48 13.13
N ARG A 60 -7.07 -13.59 12.40
CA ARG A 60 -6.86 -14.94 12.94
C ARG A 60 -5.47 -15.51 12.66
N LEU A 61 -4.89 -15.19 11.52
CA LEU A 61 -3.60 -15.74 11.10
C LEU A 61 -2.47 -14.78 11.45
N SER A 62 -1.34 -15.32 11.91
CA SER A 62 -0.13 -14.54 12.10
C SER A 62 0.44 -14.04 10.75
N PRO A 63 1.26 -12.96 10.75
CA PRO A 63 1.97 -12.50 9.56
C PRO A 63 2.71 -13.63 8.81
N LEU A 64 3.39 -14.52 9.53
CA LEU A 64 4.11 -15.64 8.93
C LEU A 64 3.17 -16.68 8.31
N GLN A 65 2.03 -16.99 8.94
CA GLN A 65 1.04 -17.89 8.34
C GLN A 65 0.43 -17.30 7.07
N LEU A 66 0.13 -15.99 7.07
CA LEU A 66 -0.37 -15.31 5.88
C LEU A 66 0.67 -15.34 4.76
N GLN A 67 1.94 -15.02 5.04
CA GLN A 67 3.01 -15.13 4.04
C GLN A 67 3.22 -16.56 3.54
N TYR A 68 3.09 -17.57 4.41
CA TYR A 68 3.21 -18.97 4.01
C TYR A 68 2.12 -19.39 3.00
N LEU A 69 0.92 -18.81 3.12
CA LEU A 69 -0.21 -19.07 2.22
C LEU A 69 -0.19 -18.20 0.95
N SER A 70 0.59 -17.11 0.95
CA SER A 70 0.69 -16.17 -0.16
C SER A 70 1.95 -16.41 -1.00
N PRO A 71 1.85 -16.47 -2.33
CA PRO A 71 3.04 -16.39 -3.18
C PRO A 71 3.73 -15.03 -3.02
N THR A 72 5.05 -15.00 -3.24
CA THR A 72 5.85 -13.78 -3.14
C THR A 72 5.50 -12.77 -4.25
N SER A 73 5.80 -11.48 -4.03
CA SER A 73 5.47 -10.39 -4.95
C SER A 73 6.09 -10.59 -6.35
N ASP A 74 7.34 -11.07 -6.40
CA ASP A 74 8.06 -11.40 -7.65
C ASP A 74 7.37 -12.54 -8.42
N LYS A 75 6.92 -13.59 -7.73
CA LYS A 75 6.15 -14.67 -8.35
C LYS A 75 4.78 -14.20 -8.84
N MET A 76 4.15 -13.25 -8.14
CA MET A 76 2.91 -12.63 -8.60
C MET A 76 3.12 -11.80 -9.85
N TYR A 77 4.22 -11.03 -9.91
CA TYR A 77 4.62 -10.30 -11.11
C TYR A 77 4.90 -11.24 -12.30
N GLU A 78 5.65 -12.32 -12.10
CA GLU A 78 5.91 -13.32 -13.15
C GLU A 78 4.61 -13.94 -13.69
N ARG A 79 3.66 -14.26 -12.80
CA ARG A 79 2.34 -14.76 -13.20
C ARG A 79 1.56 -13.70 -13.98
N TYR A 80 1.61 -12.45 -13.56
CA TYR A 80 0.98 -11.34 -14.27
C TYR A 80 1.58 -11.20 -15.68
N ALA A 81 2.91 -11.15 -15.78
CA ALA A 81 3.61 -11.03 -17.05
C ALA A 81 3.26 -12.18 -18.01
N LYS A 82 3.23 -13.42 -17.51
CA LYS A 82 2.78 -14.59 -18.27
C LYS A 82 1.32 -14.45 -18.75
N ASN A 83 0.40 -14.07 -17.87
CA ASN A 83 -1.02 -13.91 -18.20
C ASN A 83 -1.26 -12.79 -19.22
N SER A 84 -0.49 -11.70 -19.11
CA SER A 84 -0.52 -10.56 -20.03
C SER A 84 0.34 -10.75 -21.29
N ARG A 85 1.05 -11.89 -21.42
CA ARG A 85 1.94 -12.20 -22.55
C ARG A 85 3.03 -11.16 -22.79
N ILE A 86 3.56 -10.58 -21.71
CA ILE A 86 4.68 -9.64 -21.73
C ILE A 86 5.94 -10.30 -21.16
N GLN A 87 7.11 -9.84 -21.59
CA GLN A 87 8.36 -10.26 -20.98
C GLN A 87 8.51 -9.59 -19.60
N PRO A 88 8.78 -10.35 -18.52
CA PRO A 88 9.05 -9.75 -17.22
C PRO A 88 10.27 -8.82 -17.28
N GLN A 89 10.13 -7.64 -16.71
CA GLN A 89 11.18 -6.63 -16.60
C GLN A 89 11.44 -6.34 -15.12
N THR A 90 12.33 -7.13 -14.54
CA THR A 90 12.73 -7.04 -13.13
C THR A 90 14.14 -6.46 -12.99
N VAL A 91 14.35 -5.62 -11.99
CA VAL A 91 15.61 -4.97 -11.66
C VAL A 91 15.97 -5.34 -10.22
N GLU A 92 17.22 -5.75 -9.97
CA GLU A 92 17.75 -5.88 -8.61
C GLU A 92 18.19 -4.51 -8.10
N LEU A 93 17.66 -4.09 -6.95
CA LEU A 93 17.86 -2.73 -6.40
C LEU A 93 18.93 -2.68 -5.30
N GLY A 94 19.58 -3.81 -5.02
CA GLY A 94 20.39 -4.00 -3.82
C GLY A 94 19.55 -4.23 -2.57
N TYR A 95 20.23 -4.52 -1.44
CA TYR A 95 19.59 -4.77 -0.14
C TYR A 95 18.51 -5.86 -0.15
N GLY A 96 18.53 -6.78 -1.13
CA GLY A 96 17.53 -7.82 -1.29
C GLY A 96 16.18 -7.37 -1.87
N ALA A 97 16.08 -6.14 -2.39
CA ALA A 97 14.87 -5.64 -3.05
C ALA A 97 14.89 -5.85 -4.57
N LEU A 98 13.69 -6.01 -5.13
CA LEU A 98 13.45 -6.08 -6.56
C LEU A 98 12.51 -4.95 -6.98
N GLY A 99 12.65 -4.46 -8.20
CA GLY A 99 11.70 -3.55 -8.83
C GLY A 99 11.16 -4.15 -10.12
N HIS A 100 9.87 -3.98 -10.39
CA HIS A 100 9.18 -4.57 -11.53
C HIS A 100 8.50 -3.50 -12.37
N TRP A 101 8.77 -3.48 -13.68
CA TRP A 101 8.14 -2.55 -14.61
C TRP A 101 6.78 -3.06 -15.09
N VAL A 102 5.78 -2.16 -15.10
CA VAL A 102 4.48 -2.35 -15.74
C VAL A 102 4.22 -1.16 -16.67
N GLY A 103 3.97 -1.42 -17.94
CA GLY A 103 3.92 -0.39 -19.00
C GLY A 103 5.26 -0.23 -19.73
N ASP A 104 5.39 0.80 -20.55
CA ASP A 104 6.64 1.09 -21.26
C ASP A 104 7.65 1.79 -20.33
N ARG A 105 8.76 1.12 -19.98
CA ARG A 105 9.82 1.69 -19.13
C ARG A 105 10.42 3.01 -19.65
N ASN A 106 10.24 3.33 -20.93
CA ASN A 106 10.69 4.58 -21.54
C ASN A 106 9.63 5.70 -21.44
N ALA A 107 8.53 5.46 -20.73
CA ALA A 107 7.47 6.45 -20.55
C ALA A 107 7.99 7.75 -19.94
N THR A 108 7.38 8.86 -20.37
CA THR A 108 7.71 10.20 -19.89
C THR A 108 7.53 10.31 -18.39
N ASN A 109 6.45 9.73 -17.84
CA ASN A 109 6.17 9.75 -16.41
C ASN A 109 6.39 8.36 -15.80
N VAL A 110 6.89 8.30 -14.56
CA VAL A 110 7.03 7.04 -13.83
C VAL A 110 6.39 7.17 -12.45
N LEU A 111 5.47 6.26 -12.15
CA LEU A 111 4.90 6.10 -10.81
C LEU A 111 5.65 4.97 -10.08
N VAL A 112 6.44 5.32 -9.08
CA VAL A 112 7.08 4.33 -8.20
C VAL A 112 6.07 3.91 -7.15
N TRP A 113 5.69 2.63 -7.15
CA TRP A 113 4.66 2.11 -6.26
C TRP A 113 5.24 1.25 -5.13
N PHE A 114 4.81 1.54 -3.91
CA PHE A 114 5.06 0.74 -2.71
C PHE A 114 3.76 0.05 -2.31
N HIS A 115 3.71 -1.28 -2.36
CA HIS A 115 2.49 -2.01 -2.03
C HIS A 115 2.19 -1.97 -0.53
N GLY A 116 0.93 -2.17 -0.14
CA GLY A 116 0.51 -2.30 1.26
C GLY A 116 0.70 -3.71 1.83
N GLY A 117 -0.15 -4.08 2.79
CA GLY A 117 -0.07 -5.36 3.49
C GLY A 117 0.70 -5.31 4.80
N GLY A 118 0.74 -4.15 5.47
CA GLY A 118 1.30 -4.02 6.81
C GLY A 118 2.78 -4.29 6.93
N PHE A 119 3.55 -4.05 5.85
CA PHE A 119 4.94 -4.48 5.69
C PHE A 119 5.15 -6.00 5.72
N SER A 120 4.10 -6.79 5.96
CA SER A 120 4.17 -8.22 6.22
C SER A 120 3.56 -9.08 5.12
N LEU A 121 2.76 -8.53 4.21
CA LEU A 121 2.15 -9.30 3.12
C LEU A 121 2.75 -8.90 1.78
N PRO A 122 2.93 -9.84 0.84
CA PRO A 122 3.40 -9.52 -0.50
C PRO A 122 2.32 -8.81 -1.32
N ALA A 123 2.74 -8.16 -2.40
CA ALA A 123 1.83 -7.70 -3.44
C ALA A 123 1.13 -8.92 -4.07
N ASN A 124 -0.20 -8.93 -4.02
CA ASN A 124 -1.03 -9.91 -4.71
C ASN A 124 -1.22 -9.56 -6.21
N MET A 125 -1.93 -10.42 -6.94
CA MET A 125 -2.22 -10.21 -8.37
C MET A 125 -3.02 -8.93 -8.66
N ALA A 126 -3.83 -8.46 -7.70
CA ALA A 126 -4.70 -7.31 -7.90
C ALA A 126 -3.93 -5.99 -8.04
N TYR A 127 -2.75 -5.87 -7.42
CA TYR A 127 -1.84 -4.75 -7.66
C TYR A 127 -1.49 -4.62 -9.14
N PHE A 128 -1.04 -5.69 -9.78
CA PHE A 128 -0.64 -5.63 -11.18
C PHE A 128 -1.83 -5.39 -12.12
N LYS A 129 -3.05 -5.86 -11.75
CA LYS A 129 -4.28 -5.48 -12.45
C LYS A 129 -4.55 -3.98 -12.33
N PHE A 130 -4.51 -3.43 -11.11
CA PHE A 130 -4.68 -2.01 -10.86
C PHE A 130 -3.65 -1.18 -11.62
N TYR A 131 -2.37 -1.55 -11.59
CA TYR A 131 -1.31 -0.88 -12.34
C TYR A 131 -1.60 -0.88 -13.85
N SER A 132 -2.00 -2.03 -14.40
CA SER A 132 -2.36 -2.12 -15.81
C SER A 132 -3.56 -1.25 -16.18
N HIS A 133 -4.53 -1.06 -15.26
CA HIS A 133 -5.65 -0.16 -15.47
C HIS A 133 -5.20 1.30 -15.44
N VAL A 134 -4.35 1.69 -14.49
CA VAL A 134 -3.77 3.03 -14.41
C VAL A 134 -3.01 3.37 -15.69
N VAL A 135 -2.05 2.53 -16.10
CA VAL A 135 -1.26 2.74 -17.33
C VAL A 135 -2.16 2.91 -18.54
N ARG A 136 -3.08 1.95 -18.76
CA ARG A 136 -3.98 1.98 -19.92
C ARG A 136 -4.92 3.19 -19.93
N ASP A 137 -5.45 3.58 -18.77
CA ASP A 137 -6.39 4.70 -18.70
C ASP A 137 -5.68 6.05 -18.91
N LEU A 138 -4.45 6.21 -18.41
CA LEU A 138 -3.63 7.39 -18.67
C LEU A 138 -3.16 7.45 -20.13
N GLU A 139 -2.75 6.32 -20.72
CA GLU A 139 -2.41 6.24 -22.14
C GLU A 139 -3.59 6.67 -23.03
N ARG A 140 -4.80 6.23 -22.71
CA ARG A 140 -6.03 6.66 -23.40
C ARG A 140 -6.31 8.16 -23.25
N ALA A 141 -5.86 8.76 -22.15
CA ALA A 141 -5.92 10.19 -21.91
C ALA A 141 -4.73 10.95 -22.55
N GLY A 142 -3.88 10.29 -23.33
CA GLY A 142 -2.72 10.89 -23.99
C GLY A 142 -1.52 11.10 -23.06
N LYS A 143 -1.48 10.43 -21.90
CA LYS A 143 -0.41 10.52 -20.92
C LYS A 143 0.48 9.29 -20.96
N SER A 144 1.77 9.49 -21.23
CA SER A 144 2.76 8.42 -21.21
C SER A 144 3.22 8.15 -19.79
N ILE A 145 2.82 7.01 -19.22
CA ILE A 145 3.19 6.62 -17.85
C ILE A 145 3.56 5.14 -17.76
N ALA A 146 4.54 4.82 -16.94
CA ALA A 146 4.80 3.47 -16.47
C ALA A 146 4.82 3.38 -14.95
N ILE A 147 4.63 2.19 -14.42
CA ILE A 147 4.69 1.90 -12.99
C ILE A 147 5.94 1.09 -12.70
N PHE A 148 6.70 1.52 -11.70
CA PHE A 148 7.81 0.78 -11.13
C PHE A 148 7.43 0.28 -9.74
N SER A 149 7.02 -0.99 -9.65
CA SER A 149 6.54 -1.61 -8.41
C SER A 149 7.70 -2.18 -7.61
N LEU A 150 7.89 -1.70 -6.38
CA LEU A 150 8.86 -2.25 -5.45
C LEU A 150 8.37 -3.55 -4.82
N THR A 151 9.23 -4.57 -4.82
CA THR A 151 9.17 -5.75 -3.95
C THR A 151 10.20 -5.55 -2.85
N TYR A 152 9.74 -5.12 -1.68
CA TYR A 152 10.56 -4.95 -0.47
C TYR A 152 10.53 -6.22 0.40
N THR A 153 11.50 -6.34 1.31
CA THR A 153 11.58 -7.48 2.25
C THR A 153 10.50 -7.37 3.31
N LEU A 154 9.74 -8.44 3.51
CA LEU A 154 8.60 -8.43 4.43
C LEU A 154 9.04 -8.59 5.89
N ALA A 155 8.34 -7.87 6.78
CA ALA A 155 8.38 -8.08 8.22
C ALA A 155 7.71 -9.41 8.60
N PRO A 156 8.22 -10.18 9.59
CA PRO A 156 9.36 -9.86 10.46
C PRO A 156 10.72 -10.31 9.89
N GLY A 157 10.80 -10.75 8.63
CA GLY A 157 12.06 -11.19 8.01
C GLY A 157 13.10 -10.06 7.89
N ALA A 158 12.63 -8.82 7.79
CA ALA A 158 13.40 -7.61 8.05
C ALA A 158 12.54 -6.57 8.76
N THR A 159 13.15 -5.72 9.57
CA THR A 159 12.47 -4.68 10.36
C THR A 159 12.88 -3.28 9.87
N TYR A 160 12.16 -2.27 10.34
CA TYR A 160 12.50 -0.85 10.13
C TYR A 160 13.97 -0.57 10.48
N PRO A 161 14.71 0.22 9.65
CA PRO A 161 14.27 0.93 8.44
C PRO A 161 14.56 0.20 7.12
N THR A 162 14.62 -1.14 7.09
CA THR A 162 14.99 -1.89 5.88
C THR A 162 14.08 -1.59 4.69
N GLN A 163 12.76 -1.60 4.90
CA GLN A 163 11.78 -1.35 3.85
C GLN A 163 11.87 0.09 3.33
N LEU A 164 12.12 1.07 4.21
CA LEU A 164 12.38 2.46 3.81
C LEU A 164 13.66 2.56 2.97
N LYS A 165 14.73 1.88 3.38
CA LYS A 165 15.99 1.84 2.62
C LYS A 165 15.80 1.26 1.22
N GLN A 166 14.97 0.24 1.09
CA GLN A 166 14.62 -0.39 -0.19
C GLN A 166 13.72 0.52 -1.05
N ALA A 167 12.79 1.27 -0.44
CA ALA A 167 12.00 2.29 -1.13
C ALA A 167 12.88 3.42 -1.68
N ILE A 168 13.85 3.90 -0.90
CA ILE A 168 14.84 4.88 -1.36
C ILE A 168 15.72 4.31 -2.48
N ALA A 169 16.10 3.04 -2.42
CA ALA A 169 16.84 2.40 -3.51
C ALA A 169 16.04 2.34 -4.83
N ALA A 170 14.73 2.04 -4.76
CA ALA A 170 13.85 2.07 -5.92
C ALA A 170 13.77 3.47 -6.54
N VAL A 171 13.54 4.49 -5.72
CA VAL A 171 13.46 5.89 -6.19
C VAL A 171 14.80 6.34 -6.78
N ARG A 172 15.92 6.01 -6.13
CA ARG A 172 17.27 6.31 -6.62
C ARG A 172 17.53 5.66 -7.98
N TYR A 173 17.12 4.40 -8.18
CA TYR A 173 17.25 3.72 -9.47
C TYR A 173 16.48 4.43 -10.59
N ILE A 174 15.28 4.94 -10.30
CA ILE A 174 14.49 5.67 -11.29
C ILE A 174 15.13 7.01 -11.62
N LEU A 175 15.57 7.76 -10.61
CA LEU A 175 16.26 9.03 -10.79
C LEU A 175 17.62 8.89 -11.47
N SER A 176 18.26 7.73 -11.41
CA SER A 176 19.51 7.47 -12.13
C SER A 176 19.30 7.11 -13.60
N GLN A 177 18.06 6.96 -14.07
CA GLN A 177 17.80 6.73 -15.49
C GLN A 177 18.16 8.00 -16.30
N PRO A 178 18.72 7.84 -17.52
CA PRO A 178 19.05 8.98 -18.37
C PRO A 178 17.87 9.93 -18.55
N ASP A 179 18.15 11.24 -18.51
CA ASP A 179 17.17 12.31 -18.74
C ASP A 179 15.94 12.29 -17.81
N ARG A 180 16.02 11.60 -16.66
CA ARG A 180 14.93 11.57 -15.68
C ARG A 180 14.88 12.86 -14.86
N ASP A 181 13.90 13.70 -15.15
CA ASP A 181 13.53 14.85 -14.31
C ASP A 181 12.70 14.37 -13.09
N PRO A 182 13.08 14.70 -11.83
CA PRO A 182 12.27 14.42 -10.64
C PRO A 182 10.79 14.80 -10.78
N ALA A 183 10.49 15.88 -11.50
CA ALA A 183 9.11 16.34 -11.70
C ALA A 183 8.27 15.43 -12.62
N THR A 184 8.87 14.41 -13.24
CA THR A 184 8.18 13.33 -13.96
C THR A 184 8.06 12.03 -13.15
N VAL A 185 8.63 12.01 -11.94
CA VAL A 185 8.57 10.88 -11.02
C VAL A 185 7.45 11.14 -10.00
N PHE A 186 6.51 10.22 -9.94
CA PHE A 186 5.43 10.18 -8.98
C PHE A 186 5.69 9.08 -7.96
N LEU A 187 5.27 9.31 -6.72
CA LEU A 187 5.27 8.29 -5.68
C LEU A 187 3.85 7.79 -5.45
N GLY A 188 3.69 6.49 -5.27
CA GLY A 188 2.39 5.86 -5.03
C GLY A 188 2.52 4.79 -3.97
N GLY A 189 1.51 4.64 -3.14
CA GLY A 189 1.45 3.50 -2.24
C GLY A 189 0.17 3.47 -1.44
N ASP A 190 -0.11 2.30 -0.88
CA ASP A 190 -1.32 2.05 -0.12
C ASP A 190 -1.01 1.47 1.25
N SER A 191 -1.80 1.77 2.29
CA SER A 191 -1.60 1.22 3.63
C SER A 191 -0.14 1.42 4.12
N ALA A 192 0.59 0.34 4.42
CA ALA A 192 2.02 0.36 4.73
C ALA A 192 2.90 0.95 3.60
N GLY A 193 2.52 0.77 2.33
CA GLY A 193 3.15 1.42 1.19
C GLY A 193 2.90 2.92 1.17
N GLY A 194 1.73 3.38 1.61
CA GLY A 194 1.44 4.80 1.83
C GLY A 194 2.31 5.40 2.94
N ASN A 195 2.63 4.63 3.98
CA ASN A 195 3.65 5.00 4.97
C ASN A 195 5.03 5.17 4.32
N LEU A 196 5.45 4.24 3.44
CA LEU A 196 6.70 4.36 2.69
C LEU A 196 6.74 5.58 1.78
N VAL A 197 5.62 5.99 1.16
CA VAL A 197 5.56 7.25 0.40
C VAL A 197 5.97 8.43 1.28
N GLY A 198 5.36 8.57 2.46
CA GLY A 198 5.68 9.65 3.38
C GLY A 198 7.08 9.51 4.01
N GLY A 199 7.56 8.29 4.22
CA GLY A 199 8.93 8.01 4.63
C GLY A 199 9.97 8.42 3.59
N VAL A 200 9.70 8.21 2.30
CA VAL A 200 10.56 8.66 1.20
C VAL A 200 10.61 10.19 1.14
N LEU A 201 9.45 10.86 1.23
CA LEU A 201 9.39 12.32 1.27
C LEU A 201 10.12 12.88 2.49
N SER A 202 9.91 12.26 3.66
CA SER A 202 10.62 12.58 4.89
C SER A 202 12.12 12.43 4.73
N HIS A 203 12.60 11.34 4.12
CA HIS A 203 14.03 11.11 3.91
C HIS A 203 14.65 12.09 2.91
N ALA A 204 13.91 12.48 1.88
CA ALA A 204 14.36 13.46 0.91
C ALA A 204 14.47 14.88 1.50
N ALA A 205 13.59 15.24 2.43
CA ALA A 205 13.63 16.51 3.15
C ALA A 205 14.61 16.51 4.33
N HIS A 206 14.62 15.40 5.08
CA HIS A 206 15.33 15.21 6.35
C HIS A 206 16.02 13.83 6.29
N PRO A 207 17.31 13.75 5.91
CA PRO A 207 17.95 12.45 5.70
C PRO A 207 17.97 11.57 6.95
N HIS A 208 17.39 10.37 6.84
CA HIS A 208 17.44 9.36 7.88
C HIS A 208 18.89 8.89 8.12
N PRO A 209 19.39 8.84 9.36
CA PRO A 209 20.83 8.65 9.66
C PRO A 209 21.41 7.30 9.21
N GLN A 210 20.57 6.29 8.99
CA GLN A 210 20.99 4.95 8.55
C GLN A 210 20.87 4.70 7.04
N ILE A 211 20.46 5.71 6.26
CA ILE A 211 20.20 5.59 4.82
C ILE A 211 20.98 6.71 4.12
N GLU A 212 21.71 6.36 3.05
CA GLU A 212 22.41 7.34 2.23
C GLU A 212 21.45 8.41 1.70
N PRO A 213 21.76 9.72 1.85
CA PRO A 213 20.88 10.80 1.43
C PRO A 213 20.43 10.68 -0.02
N LEU A 214 19.16 11.00 -0.27
CA LEU A 214 18.60 11.08 -1.61
C LEU A 214 18.74 12.52 -2.15
N SER A 215 19.70 12.73 -3.06
CA SER A 215 19.84 14.02 -3.74
C SER A 215 18.76 14.19 -4.79
N LEU A 216 17.92 15.21 -4.65
CA LEU A 216 16.94 15.61 -5.65
C LEU A 216 17.32 16.96 -6.25
N GLY A 217 17.30 17.06 -7.58
CA GLY A 217 17.47 18.32 -8.31
C GLY A 217 16.20 19.17 -8.40
N GLY A 218 15.12 18.77 -7.73
CA GLY A 218 13.79 19.38 -7.79
C GLY A 218 12.75 18.55 -7.03
N ASN A 219 11.48 18.85 -7.24
CA ASN A 219 10.38 18.16 -6.59
C ASN A 219 9.89 16.95 -7.39
N PHE A 220 9.38 15.93 -6.70
CA PHE A 220 8.55 14.90 -7.32
C PHE A 220 7.30 15.51 -7.96
N GLY A 221 6.86 14.94 -9.08
CA GLY A 221 5.65 15.38 -9.79
C GLY A 221 4.39 15.31 -8.91
N GLY A 222 4.33 14.33 -8.02
CA GLY A 222 3.31 14.21 -7.00
C GLY A 222 3.45 12.93 -6.17
N ALA A 223 2.71 12.84 -5.07
CA ALA A 223 2.64 11.64 -4.23
C ALA A 223 1.18 11.24 -3.93
N ALA A 224 0.81 9.99 -4.22
CA ALA A 224 -0.52 9.44 -3.93
C ALA A 224 -0.46 8.36 -2.84
N MET A 225 -1.27 8.53 -1.79
CA MET A 225 -1.38 7.63 -0.65
C MET A 225 -2.82 7.10 -0.54
N ILE A 226 -3.01 5.79 -0.73
CA ILE A 226 -4.32 5.15 -0.59
C ILE A 226 -4.43 4.52 0.81
N ALA A 227 -5.37 5.01 1.60
CA ALA A 227 -5.62 4.55 2.97
C ALA A 227 -4.31 4.36 3.78
N PRO A 228 -3.45 5.40 3.87
CA PRO A 228 -2.10 5.22 4.39
C PRO A 228 -2.09 4.84 5.88
N TRP A 229 -1.21 3.92 6.25
CA TRP A 229 -1.02 3.54 7.65
C TRP A 229 0.06 4.42 8.29
N THR A 230 -0.35 5.58 8.80
CA THR A 230 0.57 6.65 9.27
C THR A 230 0.81 6.67 10.78
N LEU A 231 0.27 5.71 11.52
CA LEU A 231 0.33 5.66 12.97
C LEU A 231 0.53 4.21 13.46
N MET A 232 1.64 3.96 14.13
CA MET A 232 2.00 2.66 14.72
C MET A 232 1.42 2.45 16.12
N ASP A 233 0.57 3.36 16.61
CA ASP A 233 -0.21 3.11 17.82
C ASP A 233 -1.13 1.91 17.62
N THR A 234 -1.27 1.12 18.68
CA THR A 234 -2.10 -0.09 18.69
C THR A 234 -3.37 0.09 19.51
N GLU A 235 -3.57 1.27 20.08
CA GLU A 235 -4.75 1.63 20.86
C GLU A 235 -5.78 2.26 19.93
N PHE A 236 -6.96 1.67 19.88
CA PHE A 236 -8.10 2.18 19.14
C PHE A 236 -9.26 2.38 20.11
N PRO A 237 -10.21 3.29 19.84
CA PRO A 237 -11.43 3.39 20.61
C PRO A 237 -12.18 2.05 20.63
N ASP A 238 -12.69 1.65 21.81
CA ASP A 238 -13.38 0.36 22.02
C ASP A 238 -14.61 0.15 21.09
N GLU A 239 -15.13 1.22 20.49
CA GLU A 239 -16.35 1.22 19.66
C GLU A 239 -16.10 1.27 18.15
N ALA A 240 -14.86 1.11 17.66
CA ALA A 240 -14.61 1.20 16.22
C ALA A 240 -15.27 0.05 15.44
N TYR A 241 -16.30 0.41 14.66
CA TYR A 241 -17.02 -0.53 13.82
C TYR A 241 -16.18 -0.93 12.60
N HIS A 242 -15.90 -2.23 12.48
CA HIS A 242 -15.06 -2.79 11.42
C HIS A 242 -15.84 -3.67 10.43
N GLY A 243 -17.17 -3.72 10.53
CA GLY A 243 -18.00 -4.61 9.71
C GLY A 243 -18.01 -4.25 8.21
N GLY A 244 -17.68 -3.00 7.88
CA GLY A 244 -17.53 -2.52 6.51
C GLY A 244 -16.13 -2.61 5.93
N ASP A 245 -15.14 -3.07 6.72
CA ASP A 245 -13.74 -3.07 6.35
C ASP A 245 -13.15 -4.49 6.16
N ILE A 246 -11.95 -4.58 5.59
CA ILE A 246 -11.17 -5.81 5.38
C ILE A 246 -10.15 -6.09 6.48
N ILE A 247 -9.94 -5.14 7.39
CA ILE A 247 -9.06 -5.26 8.56
C ILE A 247 -9.82 -4.93 9.85
N THR A 248 -9.23 -5.29 10.98
CA THR A 248 -9.69 -4.91 12.32
C THR A 248 -8.51 -4.39 13.14
N GLN A 249 -8.79 -3.79 14.30
CA GLN A 249 -7.78 -3.40 15.27
C GLN A 249 -6.81 -4.54 15.65
N ALA A 250 -7.25 -5.80 15.53
CA ALA A 250 -6.43 -6.98 15.84
C ALA A 250 -5.16 -7.10 14.98
N VAL A 251 -5.08 -6.43 13.83
CA VAL A 251 -3.86 -6.44 13.00
C VAL A 251 -2.79 -5.49 13.51
N ALA A 252 -3.16 -4.45 14.26
CA ALA A 252 -2.27 -3.34 14.57
C ALA A 252 -1.05 -3.79 15.38
N GLN A 253 -1.25 -4.47 16.51
CA GLN A 253 -0.13 -4.89 17.36
C GLN A 253 0.79 -5.91 16.67
N PRO A 254 0.28 -7.00 16.05
CA PRO A 254 1.15 -7.99 15.43
C PRO A 254 1.95 -7.41 14.26
N TRP A 255 1.34 -6.54 13.45
CA TRP A 255 1.99 -5.98 12.26
C TRP A 255 2.96 -4.86 12.64
N ALA A 256 2.60 -3.98 13.58
CA ALA A 256 3.50 -2.93 14.07
C ALA A 256 4.73 -3.55 14.75
N SER A 257 4.54 -4.59 15.58
CA SER A 257 5.64 -5.29 16.25
C SER A 257 6.55 -6.01 15.25
N ALA A 258 5.97 -6.66 14.22
CA ALA A 258 6.75 -7.31 13.18
C ALA A 258 7.59 -6.30 12.39
N TYR A 259 7.02 -5.13 12.08
CA TYR A 259 7.70 -4.08 11.32
C TYR A 259 8.77 -3.36 12.14
N LEU A 260 8.44 -2.90 13.35
CA LEU A 260 9.36 -2.15 14.20
C LEU A 260 10.48 -3.05 14.75
N GLY A 261 10.17 -4.32 15.07
CA GLY A 261 11.10 -5.16 15.81
C GLY A 261 11.47 -4.51 17.14
N THR A 262 12.73 -4.08 17.26
CA THR A 262 13.25 -3.34 18.43
C THR A 262 13.46 -1.86 18.16
N ALA A 263 13.10 -1.37 16.97
CA ALA A 263 13.31 0.02 16.60
C ALA A 263 12.41 0.96 17.41
N THR A 264 12.94 2.14 17.69
CA THR A 264 12.15 3.23 18.29
C THR A 264 11.33 3.90 17.20
N ARG A 265 10.10 4.29 17.53
CA ARG A 265 9.20 5.04 16.65
C ARG A 265 9.73 6.46 16.44
N ASP A 266 9.56 6.97 15.24
CA ASP A 266 10.02 8.29 14.81
C ASP A 266 9.05 8.91 13.79
N ASN A 267 9.43 10.05 13.20
CA ASN A 267 8.59 10.74 12.20
C ASN A 267 8.43 9.97 10.89
N TYR A 268 9.28 8.98 10.59
CA TYR A 268 9.17 8.15 9.40
C TYR A 268 8.19 6.99 9.64
N THR A 269 8.19 6.39 10.83
CA THR A 269 7.23 5.35 11.20
C THR A 269 5.84 5.92 11.49
N ASP A 270 5.78 7.08 12.14
CA ASP A 270 4.56 7.69 12.68
C ASP A 270 4.33 9.10 12.12
N LEU A 271 4.08 9.17 10.81
CA LEU A 271 3.74 10.43 10.14
C LEU A 271 2.61 11.18 10.84
N SER A 272 1.57 10.51 11.35
CA SER A 272 0.50 11.20 12.10
C SER A 272 1.00 11.96 13.35
N LYS A 273 2.11 11.52 13.95
CA LYS A 273 2.71 12.17 15.13
C LYS A 273 3.75 13.22 14.79
N ALA A 274 4.35 13.19 13.60
CA ALA A 274 5.35 14.18 13.18
C ALA A 274 4.83 15.62 13.28
N PRO A 275 5.64 16.60 13.73
CA PRO A 275 5.21 17.98 13.88
C PRO A 275 4.85 18.59 12.51
N THR A 276 4.03 19.64 12.47
CA THR A 276 3.52 20.19 11.20
C THR A 276 4.61 20.75 10.30
N ASP A 277 5.65 21.34 10.88
CA ASP A 277 6.83 21.86 10.19
C ASP A 277 7.66 20.76 9.50
N TRP A 278 7.52 19.51 9.93
CA TRP A 278 8.16 18.37 9.29
C TRP A 278 7.80 18.25 7.80
N TYR A 279 6.56 18.59 7.44
CA TYR A 279 6.04 18.43 6.07
C TYR A 279 6.37 19.62 5.15
N GLU A 280 6.74 20.78 5.71
CA GLU A 280 6.89 22.04 4.94
C GLU A 280 7.94 21.93 3.84
N SER A 281 9.00 21.16 4.07
CA SER A 281 10.12 20.97 3.14
C SER A 281 10.02 19.72 2.27
N PHE A 282 8.87 19.03 2.27
CA PHE A 282 8.70 17.82 1.45
C PHE A 282 8.85 18.16 -0.05
N PRO A 283 9.79 17.52 -0.77
CA PRO A 283 10.12 17.89 -2.15
C PRO A 283 9.14 17.25 -3.13
N VAL A 284 7.89 17.68 -3.11
CA VAL A 284 6.79 17.17 -3.94
C VAL A 284 5.87 18.31 -4.34
N ASN A 285 5.32 18.28 -5.55
CA ASN A 285 4.45 19.37 -6.02
C ASN A 285 3.03 19.29 -5.43
N GLN A 286 2.49 18.08 -5.31
CA GLN A 286 1.12 17.84 -4.84
C GLN A 286 0.99 16.47 -4.18
N VAL A 287 0.14 16.39 -3.17
CA VAL A 287 -0.15 15.14 -2.45
C VAL A 287 -1.63 14.80 -2.54
N LEU A 288 -1.94 13.55 -2.89
CA LEU A 288 -3.28 12.99 -2.81
C LEU A 288 -3.32 11.96 -1.68
N ILE A 289 -4.23 12.14 -0.74
CA ILE A 289 -4.59 11.16 0.28
C ILE A 289 -5.99 10.66 -0.03
N THR A 290 -6.18 9.35 -0.05
CA THR A 290 -7.50 8.75 -0.16
C THR A 290 -7.77 7.79 1.00
N GLY A 291 -9.04 7.51 1.28
CA GLY A 291 -9.46 6.51 2.26
C GLY A 291 -10.85 6.00 1.96
N GLY A 292 -11.23 4.87 2.53
CA GLY A 292 -12.55 4.29 2.46
C GLY A 292 -13.46 4.83 3.57
N GLY A 293 -14.70 5.20 3.23
CA GLY A 293 -15.67 5.72 4.20
C GLY A 293 -16.10 4.72 5.28
N ASN A 294 -15.84 3.42 5.09
CA ASN A 294 -16.15 2.36 6.05
C ASN A 294 -14.90 1.69 6.64
N GLU A 295 -13.72 2.27 6.45
CA GLU A 295 -12.46 1.69 6.96
C GLU A 295 -12.16 2.09 8.40
N ILE A 296 -11.46 1.23 9.14
CA ILE A 296 -11.12 1.45 10.55
C ILE A 296 -10.08 2.56 10.75
N LEU A 297 -9.28 2.85 9.72
CA LEU A 297 -8.24 3.88 9.77
C LEU A 297 -8.78 5.27 9.38
N LEU A 298 -10.05 5.39 9.00
CA LEU A 298 -10.62 6.65 8.50
C LEU A 298 -10.36 7.85 9.46
N PRO A 299 -10.58 7.74 10.78
CA PRO A 299 -10.27 8.85 11.68
C PRO A 299 -8.79 9.25 11.65
N ILE A 300 -7.88 8.26 11.63
CA ILE A 300 -6.42 8.49 11.57
C ILE A 300 -6.05 9.17 10.25
N ILE A 301 -6.66 8.77 9.14
CA ILE A 301 -6.43 9.33 7.81
C ILE A 301 -6.92 10.78 7.73
N GLN A 302 -8.11 11.08 8.29
CA GLN A 302 -8.66 12.43 8.33
C GLN A 302 -7.79 13.36 9.19
N ASP A 303 -7.44 12.92 10.41
CA ASP A 303 -6.57 13.68 11.31
C ASP A 303 -5.19 13.92 10.68
N PHE A 304 -4.62 12.90 10.04
CA PHE A 304 -3.36 13.02 9.32
C PHE A 304 -3.48 14.03 8.17
N ALA A 305 -4.50 13.94 7.32
CA ALA A 305 -4.68 14.83 6.18
C ALA A 305 -4.86 16.29 6.62
N GLU A 306 -5.63 16.54 7.68
CA GLU A 306 -5.80 17.88 8.25
C GLU A 306 -4.48 18.43 8.80
N LYS A 307 -3.72 17.61 9.52
CA LYS A 307 -2.41 18.00 10.07
C LYS A 307 -1.38 18.22 8.97
N PHE A 308 -1.33 17.34 7.98
CA PHE A 308 -0.45 17.43 6.82
C PHE A 308 -0.72 18.72 6.05
N LYS A 309 -2.00 19.06 5.82
CA LYS A 309 -2.40 20.30 5.14
C LYS A 309 -1.92 21.59 5.82
N LYS A 310 -1.77 21.57 7.14
CA LYS A 310 -1.23 22.73 7.89
C LYS A 310 0.24 22.98 7.60
N GLY A 311 1.03 21.93 7.37
CA GLY A 311 2.44 22.04 6.99
C GLY A 311 2.66 22.11 5.46
N PHE A 312 1.80 21.47 4.68
CA PHE A 312 1.91 21.39 3.23
C PHE A 312 0.54 21.65 2.56
N PRO A 313 0.28 22.88 2.07
CA PRO A 313 -1.05 23.28 1.60
C PRO A 313 -1.58 22.53 0.36
N ASN A 314 -0.69 22.02 -0.50
CA ASN A 314 -1.04 21.38 -1.78
C ASN A 314 -1.42 19.90 -1.60
N VAL A 315 -2.38 19.64 -0.71
CA VAL A 315 -2.89 18.30 -0.41
C VAL A 315 -4.38 18.19 -0.67
N GLU A 316 -4.79 17.09 -1.29
CA GLU A 316 -6.19 16.72 -1.49
C GLU A 316 -6.54 15.47 -0.67
N LEU A 317 -7.74 15.47 -0.09
CA LEU A 317 -8.32 14.31 0.59
C LEU A 317 -9.57 13.85 -0.16
N LEU A 318 -9.66 12.56 -0.47
CA LEU A 318 -10.88 11.91 -0.97
C LEU A 318 -11.28 10.72 -0.11
N ILE A 319 -12.50 10.75 0.41
CA ILE A 319 -13.11 9.62 1.11
C ILE A 319 -14.09 8.91 0.17
N GLY A 320 -13.77 7.68 -0.21
CA GLY A 320 -14.62 6.85 -1.06
C GLY A 320 -15.85 6.38 -0.30
N HIS A 321 -17.03 6.78 -0.77
CA HIS A 321 -18.28 6.48 -0.08
C HIS A 321 -18.47 4.97 0.08
N ARG A 322 -18.61 4.48 1.33
CA ARG A 322 -18.81 3.06 1.69
C ARG A 322 -17.73 2.09 1.19
N GLU A 323 -16.54 2.59 0.90
CA GLU A 323 -15.38 1.78 0.53
C GLU A 323 -14.62 1.31 1.77
N CYS A 324 -13.91 0.18 1.65
CA CYS A 324 -13.03 -0.33 2.69
C CYS A 324 -11.60 0.22 2.56
N HIS A 325 -10.74 -0.21 3.47
CA HIS A 325 -9.30 -0.02 3.40
C HIS A 325 -8.75 -0.54 2.07
N VAL A 326 -8.13 0.35 1.27
CA VAL A 326 -7.51 0.03 -0.02
C VAL A 326 -8.47 -0.69 -0.98
N ALA A 327 -9.72 -0.22 -1.05
CA ALA A 327 -10.74 -0.76 -1.95
C ALA A 327 -10.28 -0.91 -3.43
N PRO A 328 -9.47 0.00 -4.04
CA PRO A 328 -9.04 -0.14 -5.43
C PRO A 328 -8.27 -1.44 -5.71
N ILE A 329 -7.59 -2.00 -4.71
CA ILE A 329 -6.81 -3.24 -4.84
C ILE A 329 -7.65 -4.43 -4.38
N TYR A 330 -8.23 -4.36 -3.17
CA TYR A 330 -8.88 -5.53 -2.58
C TYR A 330 -10.22 -5.88 -3.22
N ASN A 331 -10.91 -4.93 -3.85
CA ASN A 331 -12.09 -5.25 -4.67
C ASN A 331 -11.68 -6.07 -5.90
N LEU A 332 -10.58 -5.69 -6.57
CA LEU A 332 -10.03 -6.44 -7.69
C LEU A 332 -9.49 -7.82 -7.29
N GLU A 333 -8.99 -7.96 -6.06
CA GLU A 333 -8.59 -9.26 -5.50
C GLU A 333 -9.81 -10.17 -5.30
N LEU A 334 -10.89 -9.63 -4.76
CA LEU A 334 -12.14 -10.35 -4.60
C LEU A 334 -12.82 -10.64 -5.93
N GLY A 335 -12.50 -9.90 -6.99
CA GLY A 335 -13.04 -10.08 -8.35
C GLY A 335 -14.12 -9.07 -8.74
N ASP A 336 -14.35 -8.05 -7.92
CA ASP A 336 -15.17 -6.90 -8.28
C ASP A 336 -14.32 -5.91 -9.09
N ASN A 337 -14.70 -5.72 -10.36
CA ASN A 337 -14.02 -4.82 -11.28
C ASN A 337 -14.73 -3.46 -11.39
N THR A 338 -15.69 -3.18 -10.51
CA THR A 338 -16.33 -1.87 -10.43
C THR A 338 -15.31 -0.83 -10.01
N GLU A 339 -15.24 0.28 -10.75
CA GLU A 339 -14.34 1.37 -10.44
C GLU A 339 -14.68 1.97 -9.07
N THR A 340 -13.68 2.01 -8.18
CA THR A 340 -13.80 2.63 -6.86
C THR A 340 -13.59 4.14 -6.97
N GLU A 341 -14.17 4.90 -6.05
CA GLU A 341 -13.97 6.34 -5.93
C GLU A 341 -12.50 6.67 -5.60
N GLN A 342 -11.88 5.90 -4.70
CA GLN A 342 -10.44 5.99 -4.42
C GLN A 342 -9.60 5.78 -5.71
N GLY A 343 -9.87 4.71 -6.47
CA GLY A 343 -9.11 4.38 -7.68
C GLY A 343 -9.34 5.39 -8.81
N LYS A 344 -10.59 5.82 -8.99
CA LYS A 344 -10.97 6.86 -9.96
C LYS A 344 -10.24 8.16 -9.67
N LYS A 345 -10.17 8.59 -8.41
CA LYS A 345 -9.49 9.82 -8.04
C LYS A 345 -7.98 9.73 -8.27
N VAL A 346 -7.34 8.61 -7.94
CA VAL A 346 -5.91 8.43 -8.23
C VAL A 346 -5.64 8.55 -9.72
N LYS A 347 -6.45 7.90 -10.56
CA LYS A 347 -6.29 7.99 -12.02
C LYS A 347 -6.54 9.38 -12.58
N SER A 348 -7.59 10.08 -12.14
CA SER A 348 -7.87 11.44 -12.62
C SER A 348 -6.78 12.42 -12.17
N TRP A 349 -6.35 12.33 -10.91
CA TRP A 349 -5.29 13.16 -10.35
C TRP A 349 -3.95 12.94 -11.05
N LEU A 350 -3.57 11.69 -11.33
CA LEU A 350 -2.38 11.40 -12.15
C LEU A 350 -2.52 11.94 -13.57
N THR A 351 -3.71 11.87 -14.18
CA THR A 351 -3.96 12.39 -15.54
C THR A 351 -3.79 13.90 -15.60
N GLU A 352 -4.20 14.62 -14.55
CA GLU A 352 -4.07 16.07 -14.42
C GLU A 352 -2.61 16.52 -14.29
N LEU A 353 -1.79 15.74 -13.58
CA LEU A 353 -0.40 16.11 -13.25
C LEU A 353 0.67 15.54 -14.18
N ALA A 354 0.42 14.36 -14.77
CA ALA A 354 1.37 13.75 -15.70
C ALA A 354 1.60 14.68 -16.89
N ARG A 355 2.85 14.82 -17.32
CA ARG A 355 3.20 15.64 -18.49
C ARG A 355 2.66 15.00 -19.76
#